data_AF-A0A7S3WV44-F1
#
_entry.id   AF-A0A7S3WV44-F1
#
_cell.length_a   1.000
_cell.length_b   1.000
_cell.length_c   1.000
_cell.angle_alpha   90.00
_cell.angle_beta   90.00
_cell.angle_gamma   90.00
#
_symmetry.space_group_name_H-M   'P 1'
#
loop_
_entity.id
_entity.type
_entity.pdbx_description
1 polymer ?
#
loop_
_entity_poly.entity_id
_entity_poly.type
_entity_poly.pdbx_seq_one_letter_code
_entity_poly.pdbx_strand_id
1 'polypeptide(L)'
;MTEMLANIQKALVGEVVMSDDLEKMAASLFDNQVPEVWAEVGFLSLKPLASWIIDLNDRVKFLQKWIDGGPPATYWISGFFFPQAFFTGTLQNYARKNIIAIDELDFDFKMYDELQVSQ
;
A
#
# COMPACT_ATOMS: atom_id res chain seq x y z
N MET A 1 -4.12 12.53 -5.01
CA MET A 1 -5.39 12.13 -4.37
C MET A 1 -6.08 13.32 -3.70
N THR A 2 -5.45 13.94 -2.70
CA THR A 2 -5.99 15.08 -1.93
C THR A 2 -6.34 16.30 -2.77
N GLU A 3 -5.47 16.70 -3.69
CA GLU A 3 -5.72 17.82 -4.61
C GLU A 3 -6.94 17.56 -5.50
N MET A 4 -7.06 16.34 -6.03
CA MET A 4 -8.17 15.98 -6.91
C MET A 4 -9.51 15.95 -6.17
N LEU A 5 -9.53 15.46 -4.93
CA LEU A 5 -10.72 15.55 -4.06
C LEU A 5 -11.09 17.00 -3.76
N ALA A 6 -10.11 17.88 -3.50
CA ALA A 6 -10.36 19.30 -3.30
C ALA A 6 -10.92 19.96 -4.57
N ASN A 7 -10.40 19.62 -5.75
CA ASN A 7 -10.89 20.15 -7.03
C ASN A 7 -12.30 19.68 -7.35
N ILE A 8 -12.68 18.43 -7.02
CA ILE A 8 -14.08 17.98 -7.14
C ILE A 8 -14.99 18.81 -6.25
N GLN A 9 -14.63 19.04 -4.98
CA GLN A 9 -15.45 19.84 -4.08
C GLN A 9 -15.66 21.26 -4.61
N LYS A 10 -14.60 21.89 -5.14
CA LYS A 10 -14.67 23.22 -5.78
C LYS A 10 -15.49 23.22 -7.06
N ALA A 11 -15.36 22.18 -7.89
CA ALA A 11 -16.13 22.04 -9.12
C ALA A 11 -17.63 21.89 -8.84
N LEU A 12 -18.00 21.16 -7.78
CA LEU A 12 -19.39 20.98 -7.36
C LEU A 12 -20.07 22.29 -6.92
N VAL A 13 -19.31 23.26 -6.40
CA VAL A 13 -19.82 24.59 -6.02
C VAL A 13 -19.61 25.65 -7.11
N GLY A 14 -19.06 25.28 -8.27
CA GLY A 14 -18.85 26.18 -9.41
C GLY A 14 -17.62 27.09 -9.30
N GLU A 15 -16.71 26.82 -8.36
CA GLU A 15 -15.44 27.57 -8.24
C GLU A 15 -14.39 27.15 -9.28
N VAL A 16 -14.48 25.92 -9.78
CA VAL A 16 -13.61 25.36 -10.82
C VAL A 16 -14.48 24.72 -11.90
N VAL A 17 -14.01 24.70 -13.14
CA VAL A 17 -14.71 24.03 -14.25
C VAL A 17 -14.67 22.51 -14.03
N MET A 18 -15.84 21.88 -14.11
CA MET A 18 -15.96 20.42 -14.11
C MET A 18 -15.38 19.86 -15.41
N SER A 19 -14.19 19.27 -15.36
CA SER A 19 -13.60 18.55 -16.49
C SER A 19 -14.08 17.11 -16.54
N ASP A 20 -13.92 16.47 -17.70
CA ASP A 20 -14.26 15.05 -17.91
C ASP A 20 -13.62 14.13 -16.85
N ASP A 21 -12.38 14.42 -16.44
CA ASP A 21 -11.67 13.64 -15.43
C ASP A 21 -12.29 13.79 -14.03
N LEU A 22 -12.69 15.01 -13.67
CA LEU A 22 -13.38 15.27 -12.40
C LEU A 22 -14.77 14.63 -12.39
N GLU A 23 -15.45 14.59 -13.52
CA GLU A 23 -16.76 13.94 -13.68
C GLU A 23 -16.66 12.41 -13.55
N LYS A 24 -15.75 11.77 -14.27
CA LYS A 24 -15.49 10.32 -14.16
C LYS A 24 -15.13 9.92 -12.74
N MET A 25 -14.30 10.72 -12.08
CA MET A 25 -13.92 10.48 -10.70
C MET A 25 -15.12 10.64 -9.76
N ALA A 26 -15.90 11.71 -9.90
CA ALA A 26 -17.09 11.92 -9.09
C ALA A 26 -18.11 10.77 -9.25
N ALA A 27 -18.32 10.29 -10.47
CA ALA A 27 -19.15 9.12 -10.75
C ALA A 27 -18.62 7.86 -10.06
N SER A 28 -17.32 7.58 -10.20
CA SER A 28 -16.69 6.42 -9.53
C SER A 28 -16.87 6.48 -8.00
N LEU A 29 -16.66 7.65 -7.40
CA LEU A 29 -16.84 7.86 -5.96
C LEU A 29 -18.30 7.65 -5.54
N PHE A 30 -19.25 8.16 -6.33
CA PHE A 30 -20.69 7.99 -6.09
C PHE A 30 -21.10 6.50 -6.17
N ASP A 31 -20.55 5.76 -7.12
CA ASP A 31 -20.83 4.33 -7.35
C ASP A 31 -20.02 3.37 -6.46
N ASN A 32 -19.33 3.89 -5.43
CA ASN A 32 -18.48 3.11 -4.53
C ASN A 32 -17.37 2.32 -5.27
N GLN A 33 -16.89 2.86 -6.39
CA GLN A 33 -15.77 2.36 -7.17
C GLN A 33 -14.51 3.17 -6.89
N VAL A 34 -13.36 2.50 -6.95
CA VAL A 34 -12.07 3.19 -6.86
C VAL A 34 -11.85 3.92 -8.19
N PRO A 35 -11.63 5.24 -8.18
CA PRO A 35 -11.30 5.98 -9.40
C PRO A 35 -10.09 5.36 -10.11
N GLU A 36 -10.14 5.24 -11.43
CA GLU A 36 -9.09 4.60 -12.25
C GLU A 36 -7.71 5.21 -12.00
N VAL A 37 -7.64 6.54 -12.01
CA VAL A 37 -6.46 7.35 -11.67
C VAL A 37 -5.86 7.06 -10.29
N TRP A 38 -6.64 6.52 -9.34
CA TRP A 38 -6.11 6.06 -8.04
C TRP A 38 -5.66 4.61 -8.10
N ALA A 39 -6.36 3.76 -8.86
CA ALA A 39 -6.01 2.37 -9.04
C ALA A 39 -4.69 2.20 -9.81
N GLU A 40 -4.41 3.05 -10.80
CA GLU A 40 -3.17 3.03 -11.60
C GLU A 40 -1.90 3.25 -10.76
N VAL A 41 -1.99 4.11 -9.75
CA VAL A 41 -0.88 4.46 -8.86
C VAL A 41 -1.00 3.81 -7.48
N GLY A 42 -2.07 3.05 -7.26
CA GLY A 42 -2.44 2.42 -6.00
C GLY A 42 -2.08 0.94 -5.97
N PHE A 43 -2.23 0.32 -4.80
CA PHE A 43 -2.00 -1.10 -4.65
C PHE A 43 -3.07 -1.92 -5.40
N LEU A 44 -2.66 -3.05 -5.97
CA LEU A 44 -3.55 -3.98 -6.67
C LEU A 44 -4.66 -4.46 -5.74
N SER A 45 -5.91 -4.20 -6.13
CA SER A 45 -7.08 -4.54 -5.34
C SER A 45 -8.33 -4.58 -6.21
N LEU A 46 -9.24 -5.51 -5.90
CA LEU A 46 -10.59 -5.58 -6.47
C LEU A 46 -11.66 -5.18 -5.44
N LYS A 47 -11.24 -4.59 -4.31
CA LYS A 47 -12.14 -4.16 -3.24
C LYS A 47 -12.96 -2.93 -3.71
N PRO A 48 -14.24 -2.81 -3.31
CA PRO A 48 -14.99 -1.57 -3.49
C PRO A 48 -14.34 -0.43 -2.69
N LEU A 49 -14.65 0.82 -3.06
CA LEU A 49 -14.01 2.02 -2.54
C LEU A 49 -13.97 2.07 -1.00
N ALA A 50 -15.11 1.79 -0.34
CA ALA A 50 -15.18 1.81 1.13
C ALA A 50 -14.15 0.86 1.78
N SER A 51 -14.04 -0.38 1.30
CA SER A 51 -13.08 -1.35 1.80
C SER A 51 -11.66 -1.06 1.33
N TRP A 52 -11.49 -0.45 0.16
CA TRP A 52 -10.19 -0.03 -0.37
C TRP A 52 -9.57 1.09 0.48
N ILE A 53 -10.36 2.07 0.91
CA ILE A 53 -9.89 3.15 1.80
C ILE A 53 -9.44 2.60 3.16
N ILE A 54 -10.17 1.63 3.72
CA ILE A 54 -9.76 0.97 4.97
C ILE A 54 -8.39 0.29 4.77
N ASP A 55 -8.22 -0.47 3.69
CA ASP A 55 -6.96 -1.15 3.37
C ASP A 55 -5.80 -0.15 3.16
N LEU A 56 -6.07 0.96 2.47
CA LEU A 56 -5.10 2.05 2.29
C LEU A 56 -4.66 2.63 3.65
N ASN A 57 -5.62 2.93 4.53
CA ASN A 57 -5.33 3.48 5.85
C ASN A 57 -4.51 2.51 6.69
N ASP A 58 -4.84 1.22 6.66
CA ASP A 58 -4.09 0.20 7.39
C ASP A 58 -2.65 0.06 6.87
N ARG A 59 -2.43 0.13 5.55
CA ARG A 59 -1.09 0.13 4.94
C ARG A 59 -0.28 1.34 5.36
N VAL A 60 -0.87 2.54 5.30
CA VAL A 60 -0.21 3.78 5.74
C VAL A 60 0.12 3.70 7.22
N LYS A 61 -0.81 3.23 8.06
CA LYS A 61 -0.60 3.06 9.50
C LYS A 61 0.50 2.05 9.82
N PHE A 62 0.58 0.96 9.08
CA PHE A 62 1.67 -0.02 9.20
C PHE A 62 3.03 0.62 8.92
N LEU A 63 3.15 1.37 7.81
CA LEU A 63 4.39 2.07 7.45
C LEU A 63 4.74 3.16 8.47
N GLN A 64 3.75 3.94 8.92
CA GLN A 64 3.97 5.00 9.91
C GLN A 64 4.49 4.43 11.23
N LYS A 65 3.90 3.32 11.73
CA LYS A 65 4.40 2.63 12.92
C LYS A 65 5.85 2.16 12.77
N TRP A 66 6.23 1.69 11.58
CA TRP A 66 7.62 1.33 11.29
C TRP A 66 8.52 2.58 11.32
N ILE A 67 8.12 3.68 10.69
CA ILE A 67 8.89 4.93 10.72
C ILE A 67 9.12 5.42 12.15
N ASP A 68 8.07 5.42 12.98
CA ASP A 68 8.11 5.97 14.34
C ASP A 68 8.82 5.04 15.34
N GLY A 69 8.60 3.73 15.21
CA GLY A 69 9.04 2.71 16.18
C GLY A 69 10.25 1.88 15.73
N GLY A 70 10.73 2.06 14.50
CA GLY A 70 11.74 1.20 13.89
C GLY A 70 11.19 -0.14 13.39
N PRO A 71 12.07 -1.03 12.88
CA PRO A 71 11.69 -2.29 12.24
C PRO A 71 10.76 -3.15 13.10
N PRO A 72 9.56 -3.53 12.61
CA PRO A 72 8.67 -4.42 13.36
C PRO A 72 9.23 -5.84 13.41
N ALA A 73 8.81 -6.62 14.42
CA ALA A 73 9.17 -8.03 14.54
C ALA A 73 8.58 -8.90 13.41
N THR A 74 7.43 -8.49 12.87
CA THR A 74 6.75 -9.14 11.75
C THR A 74 6.28 -8.10 10.74
N TYR A 75 6.41 -8.43 9.45
CA TYR A 75 6.05 -7.52 8.35
C TYR A 75 4.78 -8.00 7.67
N TRP A 76 3.86 -7.07 7.39
CA TRP A 76 2.70 -7.34 6.53
C TRP A 76 3.13 -7.31 5.06
N ILE A 77 3.67 -8.42 4.55
CA ILE A 77 4.28 -8.49 3.21
C ILE A 77 3.32 -8.05 2.10
N SER A 78 2.07 -8.52 2.12
CA SER A 78 1.05 -8.11 1.13
C SER A 78 0.59 -6.65 1.28
N GLY A 79 0.99 -5.99 2.38
CA GLY A 79 0.78 -4.57 2.64
C GLY A 79 1.68 -3.66 1.80
N PHE A 80 2.79 -4.18 1.26
CA PHE A 80 3.69 -3.42 0.40
C PHE A 80 3.13 -3.23 -1.01
N PHE A 81 3.44 -2.09 -1.61
CA PHE A 81 3.19 -1.83 -3.03
C PHE A 81 4.13 -2.67 -3.92
N PHE A 82 5.40 -2.79 -3.52
CA PHE A 82 6.42 -3.56 -4.26
C PHE A 82 7.25 -4.44 -3.30
N PRO A 83 6.74 -5.63 -2.91
CA PRO A 83 7.38 -6.49 -1.90
C PRO A 83 8.74 -7.04 -2.34
N GLN A 84 8.99 -7.18 -3.63
CA GLN A 84 10.27 -7.67 -4.15
C GLN A 84 11.45 -6.79 -3.71
N ALA A 85 11.29 -5.46 -3.75
CA ALA A 85 12.32 -4.53 -3.29
C ALA A 85 12.62 -4.69 -1.79
N PHE A 86 11.60 -5.00 -0.97
CA PHE A 86 11.79 -5.30 0.44
C PHE A 86 12.68 -6.54 0.64
N PHE A 87 12.38 -7.64 -0.07
CA PHE A 87 13.17 -8.86 0.02
C PHE A 87 14.61 -8.66 -0.44
N THR A 88 14.82 -7.98 -1.58
CA THR A 88 16.15 -7.63 -2.06
C THR A 88 16.90 -6.75 -1.05
N GLY A 89 16.23 -5.76 -0.45
CA GLY A 89 16.82 -4.92 0.59
C GLY A 89 17.21 -5.70 1.84
N THR A 90 16.39 -6.67 2.27
CA THR A 90 16.70 -7.56 3.40
C THR A 90 17.92 -8.43 3.10
N LEU A 91 18.01 -9.04 1.92
CA LEU A 91 19.19 -9.81 1.50
C LEU A 91 20.44 -8.94 1.46
N GLN A 92 20.35 -7.73 0.90
CA GLN A 92 21.47 -6.77 0.88
C GLN A 92 21.94 -6.40 2.29
N ASN A 93 21.02 -6.14 3.22
CA ASN A 93 21.35 -5.82 4.60
C ASN A 93 22.05 -6.98 5.30
N TYR A 94 21.58 -8.21 5.07
CA TYR A 94 22.21 -9.41 5.62
C TYR A 94 23.60 -9.66 5.01
N ALA A 95 23.73 -9.56 3.68
CA ALA A 95 24.98 -9.73 2.95
C ALA A 95 26.07 -8.76 3.46
N ARG A 96 25.73 -7.47 3.58
CA ARG A 96 26.63 -6.42 4.09
C ARG A 96 27.05 -6.68 5.53
N LYS A 97 26.13 -7.13 6.39
CA LYS A 97 26.41 -7.39 7.79
C LYS A 97 27.36 -8.58 7.99
N ASN A 98 27.26 -9.61 7.14
CA ASN A 98 28.03 -10.84 7.26
C ASN A 98 29.23 -10.93 6.30
N ILE A 99 29.43 -9.94 5.43
CA ILE A 99 30.53 -9.89 4.45
C ILE A 99 30.50 -11.14 3.54
N ILE A 100 29.32 -11.40 2.98
CA ILE A 100 29.07 -12.49 2.04
C ILE A 100 28.48 -11.92 0.76
N ALA A 101 28.71 -12.59 -0.36
CA ALA A 101 28.18 -12.15 -1.65
C ALA A 101 26.67 -12.38 -1.69
N ILE A 102 25.91 -11.44 -2.28
CA ILE A 102 24.43 -11.52 -2.26
C ILE A 102 23.90 -12.68 -3.11
N ASP A 103 24.64 -13.09 -4.12
CA ASP A 103 24.37 -14.24 -4.99
C ASP A 103 24.53 -15.59 -4.30
N GLU A 104 25.18 -15.62 -3.13
CA GLU A 104 25.26 -16.81 -2.27
C GLU A 104 24.09 -16.91 -1.28
N LEU A 105 23.17 -15.94 -1.29
CA LEU A 105 22.04 -15.87 -0.37
C LEU A 105 20.71 -16.17 -1.03
N ASP A 106 19.88 -16.93 -0.30
CA ASP A 106 18.48 -17.15 -0.64
C ASP A 106 17.62 -17.19 0.64
N PHE A 107 16.31 -17.06 0.48
CA PHE A 107 15.35 -17.23 1.57
C PHE A 107 15.00 -18.70 1.75
N ASP A 108 15.11 -19.19 2.98
CA ASP A 108 14.53 -20.46 3.41
C ASP A 108 13.25 -20.20 4.23
N PHE A 109 12.33 -21.15 4.26
CA PHE A 109 11.07 -21.03 5.01
C PHE A 109 10.70 -22.33 5.72
N LYS A 110 10.06 -22.20 6.88
CA LYS A 110 9.49 -23.31 7.63
C LYS A 110 7.98 -23.19 7.63
N MET A 111 7.31 -24.20 7.11
CA MET A 111 5.85 -24.35 7.22
C MET A 111 5.54 -24.98 8.57
N TYR A 112 4.69 -24.34 9.34
CA TYR A 112 4.18 -24.86 10.61
C TYR A 112 2.70 -25.19 10.41
N ASP A 113 2.32 -26.44 10.66
CA ASP A 113 0.93 -26.92 10.47
C ASP A 113 -0.06 -26.26 11.44
N GLU A 114 0.41 -25.79 12.61
CA GLU A 114 -0.38 -25.05 13.59
C GLU A 114 0.45 -23.94 14.25
N LEU A 115 -0.08 -22.71 14.27
CA LEU A 115 0.44 -21.63 15.09
C LEU A 115 0.06 -21.91 16.55
N GLN A 116 0.97 -22.50 17.32
CA GLN A 116 0.87 -22.57 18.77
C GLN A 116 1.01 -21.14 19.35
N VAL A 117 -0.08 -20.38 19.35
CA VAL A 117 -0.13 -19.07 20.00
C VAL A 117 -0.12 -19.32 21.51
N SER A 118 1.03 -19.18 22.14
CA SER A 118 1.15 -19.16 23.59
C SER A 118 0.32 -17.99 24.15
N GLN A 119 -0.69 -18.33 24.95
CA GLN A 119 -1.56 -17.40 25.69
C GLN A 119 -0.77 -16.53 26.68
#